data_AF-A0A4Q8UK25-F1
#
_entry.id   AF-A0A4Q8UK25-F1
#
_cell.length_a   1.000
_cell.length_b   1.000
_cell.length_c   1.000
_cell.angle_alpha   90.00
_cell.angle_beta   90.00
_cell.angle_gamma   90.00
#
_symmetry.space_group_name_H-M   'P 1'
#
loop_
_entity.id
_entity.type
_entity.pdbx_description
1 polymer ?
#
loop_
_entity_poly.entity_id
_entity_poly.type
_entity_poly.pdbx_seq_one_letter_code
_entity_poly.pdbx_strand_id
1 'polypeptide(L)'
;MSKILLTILFILSPNVMGDELGWDVYLSDHGWATISGIHHEGEPLLTSIKSVPKEVWVKYFRVFPNEDDVTFQKEIHEFLKTNYPQLHNEALNSAGNVHNPKVIALRIPFQEALMASSLVTRINAALESRCERVVSASYEKFTIRKSNGKPVYSAMVWLSTNDCT
;
A
#
# COMPACT_ATOMS: atom_id res chain seq x y z
N MET A 1 -58.37 5.34 8.76
CA MET A 1 -57.15 6.11 8.42
C MET A 1 -55.99 5.54 9.20
N SER A 2 -55.17 4.68 8.58
CA SER A 2 -53.96 4.13 9.21
C SER A 2 -52.76 4.63 8.42
N LYS A 3 -51.91 5.44 9.04
CA LYS A 3 -50.67 5.96 8.45
C LYS A 3 -49.60 4.89 8.63
N ILE A 4 -49.24 4.20 7.55
CA ILE A 4 -48.07 3.32 7.54
C ILE A 4 -46.83 4.21 7.41
N LEU A 5 -46.05 4.27 8.48
CA LEU A 5 -44.75 4.93 8.55
C LEU A 5 -43.74 4.03 7.83
N LEU A 6 -43.30 4.44 6.64
CA LEU A 6 -42.28 3.73 5.87
C LEU A 6 -40.90 4.15 6.38
N THR A 7 -40.31 3.37 7.30
CA THR A 7 -38.93 3.57 7.74
C THR A 7 -37.99 2.98 6.69
N ILE A 8 -37.42 3.83 5.84
CA ILE A 8 -36.36 3.43 4.90
C ILE A 8 -35.07 3.24 5.72
N LEU A 9 -34.76 1.98 6.01
CA LEU A 9 -33.47 1.59 6.59
C LEU A 9 -32.42 1.65 5.49
N PHE A 10 -31.68 2.76 5.41
CA PHE A 10 -30.45 2.83 4.61
C PHE A 10 -29.40 1.95 5.30
N ILE A 11 -29.36 0.68 4.91
CA ILE A 11 -28.22 -0.19 5.21
C ILE A 11 -27.09 0.32 4.32
N LEU A 12 -26.23 1.19 4.86
CA LEU A 12 -24.93 1.48 4.29
C LEU A 12 -24.17 0.16 4.28
N SER A 13 -24.21 -0.54 3.15
CA SER A 13 -23.27 -1.62 2.89
C SER A 13 -21.86 -1.02 3.01
N PRO A 14 -20.97 -1.57 3.85
CA PRO A 14 -19.57 -1.20 3.72
C PRO A 14 -19.17 -1.58 2.30
N ASN A 15 -18.74 -0.59 1.52
CA ASN A 15 -18.11 -0.84 0.23
C ASN A 15 -17.01 -1.86 0.47
N VAL A 16 -17.21 -3.11 0.02
CA VAL A 16 -16.14 -4.08 -0.19
C VAL A 16 -15.39 -3.56 -1.41
N MET A 17 -14.58 -2.53 -1.20
CA MET A 17 -13.63 -2.04 -2.18
C MET A 17 -12.26 -2.56 -1.81
N GLY A 18 -11.72 -3.41 -2.67
CA GLY A 18 -10.28 -3.55 -2.85
C GLY A 18 -9.63 -4.83 -2.33
N ASP A 19 -10.21 -6.01 -2.53
CA ASP A 19 -9.44 -7.27 -2.46
C ASP A 19 -8.81 -7.60 -3.83
N GLU A 20 -8.30 -6.58 -4.55
CA GLU A 20 -7.83 -6.72 -5.94
C GLU A 20 -6.37 -7.22 -6.07
N LEU A 21 -5.66 -7.38 -4.95
CA LEU A 21 -4.32 -7.97 -4.93
C LEU A 21 -4.39 -9.36 -4.32
N GLY A 22 -3.94 -10.37 -5.06
CA GLY A 22 -3.64 -11.67 -4.47
C GLY A 22 -2.29 -11.59 -3.75
N TRP A 23 -2.13 -12.38 -2.70
CA TRP A 23 -0.97 -12.32 -1.82
C TRP A 23 -0.36 -13.70 -1.62
N ASP A 24 0.95 -13.78 -1.80
CA ASP A 24 1.74 -15.00 -1.60
C ASP A 24 2.61 -14.90 -0.35
N VAL A 25 2.73 -16.02 0.34
CA VAL A 25 3.53 -16.15 1.56
C VAL A 25 4.84 -16.86 1.25
N TYR A 26 5.95 -16.22 1.59
CA TYR A 26 7.27 -16.82 1.63
C TYR A 26 7.71 -16.99 3.10
N LEU A 27 8.05 -18.22 3.47
CA LEU A 27 8.65 -18.54 4.78
C LEU A 27 10.16 -18.64 4.62
N SER A 28 10.90 -17.89 5.43
CA SER A 28 12.35 -17.90 5.47
C SER A 28 12.87 -18.96 6.44
N ASP A 29 13.97 -19.61 6.09
CA ASP A 29 14.71 -20.50 6.99
C ASP A 29 15.23 -19.79 8.26
N HIS A 30 15.20 -18.46 8.26
CA HIS A 30 15.60 -17.61 9.39
C HIS A 30 14.45 -17.24 10.34
N GLY A 31 13.30 -17.93 10.26
CA GLY A 31 12.21 -17.78 11.23
C GLY A 31 11.30 -16.56 11.04
N TRP A 32 11.24 -16.01 9.83
CA TRP A 32 10.35 -14.91 9.48
C TRP A 32 9.64 -15.16 8.15
N ALA A 33 8.55 -14.44 7.90
CA ALA A 33 7.78 -14.49 6.68
C ALA A 33 7.84 -13.16 5.90
N THR A 34 7.69 -13.24 4.58
CA THR A 34 7.38 -12.11 3.71
C THR A 34 6.08 -12.40 2.97
N ILE A 35 5.16 -11.43 2.98
CA ILE A 35 3.89 -11.53 2.25
C ILE A 35 3.97 -10.59 1.04
N SER A 36 3.97 -11.15 -0.17
CA SER A 36 4.13 -10.37 -1.41
C SER A 36 2.79 -10.19 -2.11
N GLY A 37 2.41 -8.95 -2.41
CA GLY A 37 1.26 -8.66 -3.27
C GLY A 37 1.63 -8.95 -4.73
N ILE A 38 0.81 -9.77 -5.38
CA ILE A 38 0.91 -10.16 -6.78
C ILE A 38 -0.41 -9.70 -7.45
N HIS A 39 -0.28 -8.98 -8.56
CA HIS A 39 -1.45 -8.57 -9.32
C HIS A 39 -2.12 -9.80 -9.94
N HIS A 40 -3.42 -9.98 -9.66
CA HIS A 40 -4.32 -10.97 -10.27
C HIS A 40 -4.12 -12.47 -9.93
N GLU A 41 -3.13 -12.84 -9.12
CA GLU A 41 -2.91 -14.22 -8.66
C GLU A 41 -2.59 -14.23 -7.16
N GLY A 42 -3.06 -15.26 -6.44
CA GLY A 42 -2.80 -15.45 -5.00
C GLY A 42 -4.04 -15.35 -4.12
N GLU A 43 -3.84 -15.52 -2.81
CA GLU A 43 -4.91 -15.54 -1.81
C GLU A 43 -5.24 -14.13 -1.30
N PRO A 44 -6.47 -13.88 -0.78
CA PRO A 44 -6.80 -12.62 -0.12
C PRO A 44 -5.84 -12.29 1.03
N LEU A 45 -5.57 -11.00 1.26
CA LEU A 45 -4.60 -10.53 2.27
C LEU A 45 -4.79 -11.18 3.64
N LEU A 46 -6.04 -11.24 4.13
CA LEU A 46 -6.36 -11.81 5.44
C LEU A 46 -6.08 -13.32 5.49
N THR A 47 -6.32 -14.04 4.39
CA THR A 47 -6.03 -15.46 4.27
C THR A 47 -4.52 -15.69 4.32
N SER A 48 -3.75 -14.91 3.56
CA SER A 48 -2.28 -15.03 3.52
C SER A 48 -1.63 -14.67 4.85
N ILE A 49 -2.16 -13.69 5.59
CA ILE A 49 -1.68 -13.41 6.95
C ILE A 49 -1.99 -14.58 7.91
N LYS A 50 -3.18 -15.19 7.79
CA LYS A 50 -3.60 -16.32 8.63
C LYS A 50 -2.85 -17.61 8.34
N SER A 51 -2.32 -17.79 7.14
CA SER A 51 -1.51 -18.97 6.80
C SER A 51 -0.10 -18.93 7.38
N VAL A 52 0.37 -17.77 7.85
CA VAL A 52 1.65 -17.67 8.57
C VAL A 52 1.46 -18.15 10.02
N PRO A 53 2.24 -19.13 10.52
CA PRO A 53 2.18 -19.54 11.93
C PRO A 53 2.33 -18.33 12.88
N LYS A 54 1.69 -18.39 14.05
CA LYS A 54 1.65 -17.23 14.97
C LYS A 54 3.02 -16.91 15.56
N GLU A 55 3.86 -17.92 15.70
CA GLU A 55 5.23 -17.86 16.18
C GLU A 55 6.23 -17.36 15.13
N VAL A 56 5.84 -17.32 13.84
CA VAL A 56 6.69 -16.81 12.76
C VAL A 56 6.39 -15.34 12.57
N TRP A 57 7.42 -14.50 12.71
CA TRP A 57 7.32 -13.05 12.53
C TRP A 57 6.99 -12.70 11.07
N VAL A 58 5.88 -12.00 10.83
CA VAL A 58 5.57 -11.42 9.51
C VAL A 58 6.40 -10.16 9.30
N LYS A 59 7.66 -10.32 8.88
CA LYS A 59 8.66 -9.25 8.83
C LYS A 59 8.40 -8.21 7.76
N TYR A 60 7.98 -8.63 6.58
CA TYR A 60 7.81 -7.74 5.43
C TYR A 60 6.51 -7.99 4.68
N PHE A 61 5.91 -6.90 4.21
CA PHE A 61 5.02 -6.93 3.05
C PHE A 61 5.74 -6.33 1.86
N ARG A 62 5.75 -7.04 0.73
CA ARG A 62 6.34 -6.56 -0.52
C ARG A 62 5.23 -6.24 -1.50
N VAL A 63 5.22 -5.05 -2.06
CA VAL A 63 4.20 -4.62 -3.03
C VAL A 63 4.85 -3.94 -4.22
N PHE A 64 4.17 -4.02 -5.37
CA PHE A 64 4.63 -3.44 -6.63
C PHE A 64 3.58 -2.45 -7.15
N PRO A 65 3.50 -1.25 -6.54
CA PRO A 65 2.62 -0.23 -7.05
C PRO A 65 3.06 0.16 -8.46
N ASN A 66 2.13 0.08 -9.40
CA ASN A 66 2.34 0.41 -10.81
C ASN A 66 1.16 1.27 -11.31
N GLU A 67 1.08 1.45 -12.62
CA GLU A 67 0.03 2.27 -13.25
C GLU A 67 -1.38 1.72 -13.09
N ASP A 68 -1.54 0.42 -12.86
CA ASP A 68 -2.84 -0.25 -12.78
C ASP A 68 -3.48 -0.08 -11.39
N ASP A 69 -2.68 0.22 -10.36
CA ASP A 69 -3.18 0.54 -9.02
C ASP A 69 -3.63 2.01 -8.93
N VAL A 70 -4.77 2.31 -9.57
CA VAL A 70 -5.33 3.67 -9.69
C VAL A 70 -5.54 4.32 -8.31
N THR A 71 -6.00 3.54 -7.34
CA THR A 71 -6.25 4.03 -5.97
C THR A 71 -4.94 4.45 -5.30
N PHE A 72 -3.93 3.57 -5.33
CA PHE A 72 -2.61 3.90 -4.80
C PHE A 72 -2.01 5.13 -5.48
N GLN A 73 -2.00 5.18 -6.82
CA GLN A 73 -1.45 6.33 -7.54
C GLN A 73 -2.11 7.63 -7.10
N LYS A 74 -3.45 7.64 -7.02
CA LYS A 74 -4.22 8.80 -6.58
C LYS A 74 -3.83 9.24 -5.17
N GLU A 75 -3.81 8.32 -4.20
CA GLU A 75 -3.49 8.63 -2.80
C GLU A 75 -2.08 9.24 -2.66
N ILE A 76 -1.08 8.65 -3.32
CA ILE A 76 0.29 9.16 -3.26
C ILE A 76 0.38 10.54 -3.93
N HIS A 77 -0.24 10.73 -5.10
CA HIS A 77 -0.26 12.03 -5.77
C HIS A 77 -0.93 13.11 -4.91
N GLU A 78 -2.05 12.81 -4.28
CA GLU A 78 -2.78 13.74 -3.41
C GLU A 78 -1.99 14.10 -2.16
N PHE A 79 -1.38 13.10 -1.51
CA PHE A 79 -0.53 13.32 -0.34
C PHE A 79 0.66 14.22 -0.67
N LEU A 80 1.40 13.91 -1.75
CA LEU A 80 2.60 14.66 -2.14
C LEU A 80 2.25 16.08 -2.63
N LYS A 81 1.15 16.23 -3.37
CA LYS A 81 0.68 17.55 -3.81
C LYS A 81 0.31 18.45 -2.63
N THR A 82 -0.28 17.88 -1.58
CA THR A 82 -0.75 18.62 -0.41
C THR A 82 0.39 18.99 0.53
N ASN A 83 1.27 18.03 0.85
CA ASN A 83 2.30 18.21 1.88
C ASN A 83 3.64 18.68 1.32
N TYR A 84 3.92 18.37 0.04
CA TYR A 84 5.22 18.61 -0.60
C TYR A 84 5.08 19.20 -2.03
N PRO A 85 4.25 20.24 -2.26
CA PRO A 85 3.86 20.70 -3.59
C PRO A 85 5.04 21.07 -4.50
N GLN A 86 6.09 21.70 -3.95
CA GLN A 86 7.26 22.08 -4.73
C GLN A 86 8.04 20.84 -5.21
N LEU A 87 8.45 19.97 -4.27
CA LEU A 87 9.19 18.74 -4.59
C LEU A 87 8.40 17.85 -5.54
N HIS A 88 7.08 17.78 -5.32
CA HIS A 88 6.15 17.05 -6.17
C HIS A 88 6.21 17.56 -7.61
N ASN A 89 5.95 18.84 -7.83
CA ASN A 89 5.95 19.42 -9.18
C ASN A 89 7.30 19.32 -9.88
N GLU A 90 8.40 19.57 -9.17
CA GLU A 90 9.76 19.48 -9.74
C GLU A 90 10.09 18.07 -10.21
N ALA A 91 9.75 17.06 -9.40
CA ALA A 91 9.98 15.66 -9.74
C ALA A 91 9.07 15.20 -10.89
N LEU A 92 7.79 15.60 -10.90
CA LEU A 92 6.87 15.28 -11.98
C LEU A 92 7.28 15.88 -13.33
N ASN A 93 7.76 17.13 -13.32
CA ASN A 93 8.24 17.80 -14.52
C ASN A 93 9.51 17.14 -15.08
N SER A 94 10.39 16.66 -14.19
CA SER A 94 11.65 16.07 -14.61
C SER A 94 11.54 14.58 -14.95
N ALA A 95 10.66 13.85 -14.28
CA ALA A 95 10.49 12.40 -14.37
C ALA A 95 11.81 11.62 -14.23
N GLY A 96 11.80 10.32 -14.49
CA GLY A 96 13.00 9.48 -14.53
C GLY A 96 13.20 8.65 -13.26
N ASN A 97 14.45 8.29 -12.98
CA ASN A 97 14.80 7.31 -11.97
C ASN A 97 15.63 7.92 -10.82
N VAL A 98 16.15 7.04 -9.97
CA VAL A 98 16.95 7.36 -8.79
C VAL A 98 18.25 8.13 -9.06
N HIS A 99 18.66 8.35 -10.31
CA HIS A 99 19.82 9.19 -10.66
C HIS A 99 19.45 10.67 -10.88
N ASN A 100 18.15 10.98 -10.98
CA ASN A 100 17.69 12.35 -11.11
C ASN A 100 17.59 13.01 -9.71
N PRO A 101 18.33 14.10 -9.43
CA PRO A 101 18.27 14.79 -8.14
C PRO A 101 16.86 15.24 -7.73
N LYS A 102 16.02 15.61 -8.69
CA LYS A 102 14.63 16.02 -8.44
C LYS A 102 13.76 14.85 -7.99
N VAL A 103 14.02 13.66 -8.54
CA VAL A 103 13.35 12.41 -8.11
C VAL A 103 13.90 11.95 -6.76
N ILE A 104 15.21 12.11 -6.52
CA ILE A 104 15.85 11.80 -5.22
C ILE A 104 15.23 12.64 -4.10
N ALA A 105 14.92 13.91 -4.35
CA ALA A 105 14.34 14.79 -3.34
C ALA A 105 12.95 14.32 -2.84
N LEU A 106 12.22 13.55 -3.65
CA LEU A 106 10.94 12.95 -3.24
C LEU A 106 11.09 11.68 -2.38
N ARG A 107 12.31 11.23 -2.10
CA ARG A 107 12.50 9.92 -1.48
C ARG A 107 11.84 9.78 -0.11
N ILE A 108 12.10 10.72 0.79
CA ILE A 108 11.51 10.73 2.13
C ILE A 108 10.00 11.05 2.06
N PRO A 109 9.56 12.10 1.32
CA PRO A 109 8.13 12.35 1.10
C PRO A 109 7.34 11.14 0.60
N PHE A 110 7.92 10.33 -0.30
CA PHE A 110 7.26 9.13 -0.81
C PHE A 110 7.13 8.04 0.26
N GLN A 111 8.11 7.89 1.17
CA GLN A 111 7.97 6.97 2.32
C GLN A 111 6.83 7.39 3.26
N GLU A 112 6.72 8.69 3.52
CA GLU A 112 5.62 9.22 4.34
C GLU A 112 4.26 9.01 3.68
N ALA A 113 4.18 9.25 2.36
CA ALA A 113 2.98 8.98 1.58
C ALA A 113 2.58 7.49 1.63
N LEU A 114 3.56 6.58 1.51
CA LEU A 114 3.34 5.14 1.67
C LEU A 114 2.76 4.82 3.06
N MET A 115 3.36 5.35 4.12
CA MET A 115 2.90 5.12 5.50
C MET A 115 1.50 5.68 5.77
N ALA A 116 1.10 6.74 5.08
CA ALA A 116 -0.23 7.35 5.18
C ALA A 116 -1.29 6.71 4.26
N SER A 117 -0.90 5.77 3.40
CA SER A 117 -1.80 5.17 2.40
C SER A 117 -2.83 4.21 3.01
N SER A 118 -3.96 4.03 2.32
CA SER A 118 -4.97 3.05 2.70
C SER A 118 -4.44 1.61 2.64
N LEU A 119 -3.40 1.35 1.84
CA LEU A 119 -2.70 0.07 1.81
C LEU A 119 -2.12 -0.29 3.19
N VAL A 120 -1.39 0.63 3.82
CA VAL A 120 -0.83 0.41 5.17
C VAL A 120 -1.95 0.28 6.20
N THR A 121 -3.02 1.07 6.08
CA THR A 121 -4.21 0.92 6.94
C THR A 121 -4.83 -0.48 6.83
N ARG A 122 -5.03 -1.00 5.61
CA ARG A 122 -5.59 -2.33 5.36
C ARG A 122 -4.70 -3.45 5.91
N ILE A 123 -3.40 -3.36 5.69
CA ILE A 123 -2.43 -4.33 6.24
C ILE A 123 -2.49 -4.33 7.77
N ASN A 124 -2.45 -3.16 8.40
CA ASN A 124 -2.54 -3.06 9.85
C ASN A 124 -3.88 -3.57 10.42
N ALA A 125 -4.99 -3.39 9.70
CA ALA A 125 -6.26 -3.97 10.08
C ALA A 125 -6.25 -5.51 9.97
N ALA A 126 -5.67 -6.06 8.91
CA ALA A 126 -5.57 -7.51 8.75
C ALA A 126 -4.60 -8.17 9.75
N LEU A 127 -3.60 -7.42 10.22
CA LEU A 127 -2.70 -7.81 11.30
C LEU A 127 -3.33 -7.70 12.71
N GLU A 128 -4.56 -7.19 12.88
CA GLU A 128 -5.17 -6.99 14.21
C GLU A 128 -5.26 -8.28 15.06
N SER A 129 -5.36 -9.44 14.41
CA SER A 129 -5.34 -10.75 15.08
C SER A 129 -3.94 -11.20 15.54
N ARG A 130 -2.93 -10.41 15.21
CA ARG A 130 -1.52 -10.59 15.55
C ARG A 130 -1.01 -9.34 16.27
N CYS A 131 0.21 -9.39 16.75
CA CYS A 131 0.86 -8.32 17.51
C CYS A 131 1.70 -7.39 16.63
N GLU A 132 2.05 -7.83 15.42
CA GLU A 132 2.81 -7.05 14.45
C GLU A 132 1.99 -5.86 13.93
N ARG A 133 2.67 -4.78 13.59
CA ARG A 133 2.16 -3.61 12.90
C ARG A 133 3.22 -3.11 11.93
N VAL A 134 2.82 -2.56 10.81
CA VAL A 134 3.73 -1.86 9.90
C VAL A 134 4.29 -0.62 10.61
N VAL A 135 5.62 -0.54 10.71
CA VAL A 135 6.34 0.55 11.39
C VAL A 135 7.20 1.39 10.45
N SER A 136 7.51 0.87 9.26
CA SER A 136 8.30 1.62 8.29
C SER A 136 8.03 1.17 6.85
N ALA A 137 8.31 2.08 5.91
CA ALA A 137 8.30 1.81 4.49
C ALA A 137 9.68 2.11 3.90
N SER A 138 10.18 1.20 3.09
CA SER A 138 11.32 1.41 2.21
C SER A 138 10.96 0.97 0.80
N TYR A 139 11.83 1.26 -0.16
CA TYR A 139 11.60 0.86 -1.54
C TYR A 139 12.89 0.82 -2.33
N GLU A 140 12.80 0.15 -3.46
CA GLU A 140 13.84 0.05 -4.47
C GLU A 140 13.28 0.44 -5.84
N LYS A 141 14.18 0.80 -6.75
CA LYS A 141 13.84 1.06 -8.16
C LYS A 141 12.74 2.12 -8.34
N PHE A 142 12.68 3.11 -7.44
CA PHE A 142 11.71 4.20 -7.53
C PHE A 142 11.93 5.00 -8.83
N THR A 143 10.87 5.08 -9.62
CA THR A 143 10.84 5.81 -10.89
C THR A 143 9.54 6.58 -11.02
N ILE A 144 9.61 7.71 -11.71
CA ILE A 144 8.46 8.48 -12.18
C ILE A 144 8.45 8.32 -13.69
N ARG A 145 7.43 7.66 -14.22
CA ARG A 145 7.23 7.44 -15.66
C ARG A 145 6.07 8.27 -16.15
N LYS A 146 5.97 8.49 -17.46
CA LYS A 146 4.76 9.05 -18.07
C LYS A 146 4.03 7.92 -18.78
N SER A 147 2.82 7.60 -18.35
CA SER A 147 1.91 6.67 -19.01
C SER A 147 0.68 7.43 -19.47
N ASN A 148 0.33 7.34 -20.76
CA ASN A 148 -0.78 8.08 -21.35
C ASN A 148 -0.77 9.58 -21.02
N GLY A 149 0.44 10.19 -20.99
CA GLY A 149 0.65 11.60 -20.67
C GLY A 149 0.54 11.96 -19.18
N LYS A 150 0.21 11.00 -18.30
CA LYS A 150 0.13 11.20 -16.85
C LYS A 150 1.37 10.65 -16.16
N PRO A 151 1.92 11.35 -15.16
CA PRO A 151 2.98 10.79 -14.36
C PRO A 151 2.46 9.62 -13.50
N VAL A 152 3.28 8.60 -13.35
CA VAL A 152 3.02 7.39 -12.55
C VAL A 152 4.24 7.10 -11.71
N TYR A 153 4.02 6.80 -10.43
CA TYR A 153 5.05 6.27 -9.54
C TYR A 153 5.19 4.77 -9.69
N SER A 154 6.42 4.27 -9.81
CA SER A 154 6.68 2.84 -9.82
C SER A 154 7.87 2.53 -8.90
N ALA A 155 7.70 1.54 -8.04
CA ALA A 155 8.73 1.07 -7.12
C ALA A 155 8.47 -0.39 -6.72
N MET A 156 9.50 -1.05 -6.20
CA MET A 156 9.34 -2.21 -5.33
C MET A 156 9.32 -1.69 -3.90
N VAL A 157 8.19 -1.80 -3.21
CA VAL A 157 8.01 -1.27 -1.86
C VAL A 157 8.09 -2.41 -0.85
N TRP A 158 8.76 -2.14 0.27
CA TRP A 158 8.88 -3.01 1.42
C TRP A 158 8.30 -2.31 2.64
N LEU A 159 7.22 -2.86 3.18
CA LEU A 159 6.63 -2.42 4.44
C LEU A 159 7.13 -3.35 5.53
N SER A 160 7.90 -2.81 6.47
CA SER A 160 8.48 -3.60 7.57
C SER A 160 7.59 -3.51 8.80
N THR A 161 7.44 -4.62 9.50
CA THR A 161 6.71 -4.66 10.77
C THR A 161 7.66 -4.65 11.96
N ASN A 162 7.13 -4.39 13.16
CA ASN A 162 7.85 -4.73 14.38
C ASN A 162 7.84 -6.24 14.62
N ASP A 163 8.91 -6.73 15.26
CA ASP A 163 8.88 -8.04 15.89
C ASP A 163 8.06 -7.95 17.19
N CYS A 164 7.40 -9.04 17.54
CA CYS A 164 6.59 -9.15 18.75
C CYS A 164 7.35 -9.71 19.95
N THR A 165 8.57 -10.20 19.73
CA THR A 165 9.43 -10.75 20.78
C THR A 165 10.12 -9.68 21.60
#